data_AF-A0A0G1VXK2-F1
#
_entry.id   AF-A0A0G1VXK2-F1
#
_cell.length_a   1.000
_cell.length_b   1.000
_cell.length_c   1.000
_cell.angle_alpha   90.00
_cell.angle_beta   90.00
_cell.angle_gamma   90.00
#
_symmetry.space_group_name_H-M   'P 1'
#
loop_
_entity.id
_entity.type
_entity.pdbx_description
1 polymer ?
#
loop_
_entity_poly.entity_id
_entity_poly.type
_entity_poly.pdbx_seq_one_letter_code
_entity_poly.pdbx_strand_id
1 'polypeptide(L)' 'MKKQAKRKQVSHLTFDTKVGTIQKKYGADLGVSPDKKIGEFLRERGYPSLAKMLQEA' A
#
# COMPACT_ATOMS: atom_id res chain seq x y z
N MET A 1 -7.02 -21.46 28.92
CA MET A 1 -6.10 -20.87 27.92
C MET A 1 -6.87 -19.86 27.07
N LYS A 2 -6.64 -18.55 27.25
CA LYS A 2 -7.35 -17.51 26.49
C LYS A 2 -6.70 -17.39 25.10
N LYS A 3 -7.38 -17.89 24.06
CA LYS A 3 -6.97 -17.67 22.66
C LYS A 3 -7.06 -16.16 22.39
N GLN A 4 -5.93 -15.47 22.41
CA GLN A 4 -5.85 -14.08 21.98
C GLN A 4 -6.21 -14.05 20.49
N ALA A 5 -7.38 -13.51 20.18
CA ALA A 5 -7.72 -13.18 18.80
C ALA A 5 -6.66 -12.18 18.31
N LYS A 6 -5.81 -12.61 17.38
CA LYS A 6 -4.87 -11.73 16.66
C LYS A 6 -5.73 -10.64 16.02
N ARG A 7 -5.82 -9.47 16.64
CA ARG A 7 -6.33 -8.27 15.97
C ARG A 7 -5.49 -8.15 14.70
N LYS A 8 -6.10 -8.31 13.53
CA LYS A 8 -5.45 -8.02 12.25
C LYS A 8 -5.01 -6.56 12.35
N GLN A 9 -3.73 -6.36 12.64
CA GLN A 9 -3.13 -5.04 12.65
C GLN A 9 -3.38 -4.51 11.25
N VAL A 10 -4.24 -3.49 11.13
CA VAL A 10 -4.48 -2.82 9.86
C VAL A 10 -3.16 -2.12 9.57
N SER A 11 -2.30 -2.78 8.80
CA SER A 11 -1.05 -2.20 8.34
C SER A 11 -1.41 -0.96 7.55
N HIS A 12 -1.19 0.23 8.14
CA HIS A 12 -1.35 1.48 7.42
C HIS A 12 -0.44 1.45 6.20
N LEU A 13 -1.02 1.92 5.10
CA LEU A 13 -0.36 2.01 3.83
C LEU A 13 0.42 3.31 3.83
N THR A 14 1.73 3.23 3.66
CA THR A 14 2.62 4.39 3.63
C THR A 14 3.08 4.65 2.20
N PHE A 15 3.62 5.85 1.96
CA PHE A 15 4.20 6.23 0.66
C PHE A 15 5.22 5.20 0.15
N ASP A 16 6.09 4.70 1.04
CA ASP A 16 7.14 3.71 0.75
C ASP A 16 6.64 2.27 0.59
N THR A 17 5.34 2.02 0.75
CA THR A 17 4.80 0.67 0.58
C THR A 17 5.00 0.22 -0.87
N LYS A 18 5.63 -0.95 -1.02
CA LYS A 18 5.85 -1.58 -2.34
C LYS A 18 4.53 -1.93 -3.01
N VAL A 19 4.42 -1.61 -4.29
CA VAL A 19 3.25 -1.94 -5.12
C VAL A 19 2.98 -3.44 -5.11
N GLY A 20 4.01 -4.29 -5.14
CA GLY A 20 3.85 -5.74 -5.05
C GLY A 20 3.13 -6.21 -3.78
N THR A 21 3.28 -5.50 -2.66
CA THR A 21 2.54 -5.80 -1.43
C THR A 21 1.04 -5.52 -1.58
N ILE A 22 0.69 -4.45 -2.31
CA ILE A 22 -0.69 -4.05 -2.61
C ILE A 22 -1.32 -5.02 -3.59
N GLN A 23 -0.60 -5.38 -4.64
CA GLN A 23 -1.02 -6.38 -5.61
C GLN A 23 -1.33 -7.72 -4.93
N LYS A 24 -0.47 -8.19 -4.03
CA LYS A 24 -0.72 -9.42 -3.26
C LYS A 24 -1.88 -9.29 -2.28
N LYS A 25 -2.02 -8.14 -1.62
CA LYS A 25 -3.07 -7.90 -0.62
C LYS A 25 -4.47 -7.82 -1.22
N TYR A 26 -4.60 -7.21 -2.40
CA TYR A 26 -5.88 -6.96 -3.06
C TYR A 26 -6.12 -7.82 -4.31
N GLY A 27 -5.15 -8.66 -4.70
CA GLY A 27 -5.25 -9.50 -5.90
C GLY A 27 -5.31 -8.69 -7.20
N ALA A 28 -4.72 -7.50 -7.21
CA ALA A 28 -4.74 -6.60 -8.37
C ALA A 28 -3.42 -6.68 -9.15
N ASP A 29 -3.48 -6.68 -10.48
CA ASP A 29 -2.30 -6.43 -11.31
C ASP A 29 -2.25 -4.95 -11.72
N LEU A 30 -1.20 -4.24 -11.30
CA LEU A 30 -1.04 -2.82 -11.58
C LEU A 30 -0.11 -2.56 -12.77
N GLY A 31 0.40 -3.62 -13.42
CA GLY A 31 1.28 -3.53 -14.59
C GLY A 31 2.59 -2.77 -14.34
N VAL A 32 3.02 -2.66 -13.08
CA VAL A 32 4.24 -1.95 -12.68
C VAL A 32 5.15 -2.84 -11.87
N SER A 33 6.42 -2.48 -11.82
CA SER A 33 7.43 -3.22 -11.06
C SER A 33 6.98 -3.39 -9.59
N PRO A 34 7.03 -4.61 -9.03
CA PRO A 34 6.56 -4.88 -7.67
C PRO A 34 7.39 -4.14 -6.61
N ASP A 35 8.63 -3.75 -6.93
CA ASP A 35 9.51 -2.99 -6.05
C ASP A 35 9.22 -1.48 -6.05
N LYS A 36 8.37 -1.00 -6.96
CA LYS A 36 8.01 0.41 -7.05
C LYS A 36 7.24 0.84 -5.80
N LYS A 37 7.47 2.06 -5.33
CA LYS A 37 6.71 2.65 -4.23
C LYS A 37 5.31 3.05 -4.70
N ILE A 38 4.29 2.76 -3.90
CA ILE A 38 2.90 3.07 -4.24
C ILE A 38 2.67 4.59 -4.34
N GLY A 39 3.34 5.37 -3.51
CA GLY A 39 3.24 6.82 -3.54
C GLY A 39 3.76 7.43 -4.85
N GLU A 40 4.89 6.93 -5.34
CA GLU A 40 5.44 7.34 -6.64
C GLU A 40 4.53 6.89 -7.79
N PHE A 41 4.08 5.63 -7.76
CA PHE A 41 3.12 5.11 -8.72
C PHE A 41 1.86 5.97 -8.82
N LEU A 42 1.29 6.38 -7.68
CA LEU A 42 0.12 7.24 -7.63
C LEU A 42 0.40 8.64 -8.19
N ARG A 43 1.58 9.22 -7.94
CA ARG A 43 1.97 10.52 -8.56
C ARG A 43 2.04 10.42 -10.08
N GLU A 44 2.74 9.41 -10.60
CA GLU A 44 2.90 9.23 -12.05
C GLU A 44 1.59 8.91 -12.76
N ARG A 45 0.66 8.22 -12.08
CA ARG A 45 -0.67 7.91 -12.62
C ARG A 45 -1.61 9.13 -12.62
N GLY A 46 -1.21 10.25 -12.00
CA GLY A 46 -2.03 11.46 -11.90
C GLY A 46 -2.92 11.53 -10.66
N TYR A 47 -2.58 10.79 -9.60
CA TYR A 47 -3.25 10.82 -8.29
C TYR A 47 -2.38 11.45 -7.19
N PRO A 48 -1.95 12.72 -7.33
CA PRO A 48 -1.06 13.37 -6.38
C PRO A 48 -1.68 13.52 -4.99
N SER A 49 -3.00 13.68 -4.89
CA SER A 49 -3.71 13.78 -3.60
C SER A 49 -3.64 12.48 -2.80
N LEU A 50 -3.75 11.32 -3.47
CA LEU A 50 -3.61 10.02 -2.82
C LEU A 50 -2.16 9.76 -2.40
N ALA A 51 -1.21 10.12 -3.27
CA ALA A 51 0.20 10.04 -2.91
C ALA A 51 0.54 10.92 -1.70
N LYS A 52 -0.04 12.12 -1.63
CA LYS A 52 0.14 13.05 -0.51
C LYS A 52 -0.49 12.52 0.78
N MET A 53 -1.70 11.97 0.70
CA MET A 53 -2.34 11.29 1.83
C MET A 53 -1.46 10.17 2.41
N LEU A 54 -0.80 9.38 1.57
CA LEU A 54 0.12 8.33 2.00
C LEU A 54 1.47 8.84 2.54
N GLN A 55 1.82 10.09 2.24
CA GLN A 55 3.04 10.74 2.74
C GLN A 55 2.83 11.36 4.14
N GLU A 56 1.59 11.72 4.46
CA GLU A 56 1.20 12.36 5.74
C GLU A 56 0.66 11.37 6.79
N ALA A 57 0.52 10.08 6.44
CA ALA A 57 -0.01 9.00 7.27
C ALA A 57 1.09 8.16 7.96
#